data_AF-A0A370XD96-F1
#
_entry.id   AF-A0A370XD96-F1
#
_cell.length_a   1.000
_cell.length_b   1.000
_cell.length_c   1.000
_cell.angle_alpha   90.00
_cell.angle_beta   90.00
_cell.angle_gamma   90.00
#
_symmetry.space_group_name_H-M   'P 1'
#
loop_
_entity.id
_entity.type
_entity.pdbx_description
1 polymer ?
#
loop_
_entity_poly.entity_id
_entity_poly.type
_entity_poly.pdbx_seq_one_letter_code
_entity_poly.pdbx_strand_id
1 'polypeptide(L)'
;MIRRLPRWAWIGAGLLALVAGCINAVGYLCFRHQPITHLTGTSTQFGIALADGDIAGDLHWGLTIVSFVVGAMVSGFIVKQGSLQLGRRYGFVLMLESVLLFMAAPMIHDANDLGLYVASAACGLQNAMVSTYSGATLRTTHLSGIFTDLGIYLGQRLRGLEVDMLRIHVCLLVAGHFILGATLGAIGYAHLQERVLMIPAALVGAVGLGYAVYRQLFLRKQQI
;
A
#
# COMPACT_ATOMS: atom_id res chain seq x y z
N MET A 1 -0.11 -21.86 -10.61
CA MET A 1 -1.29 -21.42 -9.84
C MET A 1 -0.98 -21.60 -8.36
N ILE A 2 -0.99 -20.53 -7.56
CA ILE A 2 -0.61 -20.58 -6.13
C ILE A 2 -1.68 -21.39 -5.39
N ARG A 3 -1.38 -22.64 -5.00
CA ARG A 3 -2.36 -23.53 -4.36
C ARG A 3 -2.51 -23.30 -2.85
N ARG A 4 -1.54 -22.64 -2.21
CA ARG A 4 -1.58 -22.22 -0.79
C ARG A 4 -0.67 -21.00 -0.59
N LEU A 5 -1.17 -20.00 0.15
CA LEU A 5 -0.34 -18.92 0.69
C LEU A 5 0.24 -19.38 2.05
N PRO A 6 1.56 -19.21 2.29
CA PRO A 6 2.13 -19.52 3.60
C PRO A 6 1.62 -18.55 4.67
N ARG A 7 1.57 -18.97 5.93
CA ARG A 7 0.95 -18.18 7.03
C ARG A 7 1.51 -16.77 7.16
N TRP A 8 2.81 -16.59 6.96
CA TRP A 8 3.46 -15.28 7.02
C TRP A 8 2.98 -14.33 5.91
N ALA A 9 2.60 -14.86 4.73
CA ALA A 9 2.08 -14.06 3.62
C ALA A 9 0.73 -13.46 3.93
N TRP A 10 -0.13 -14.22 4.62
CA TRP A 10 -1.43 -13.77 5.09
C TRP A 10 -1.29 -12.61 6.08
N ILE A 11 -0.41 -12.78 7.07
CA ILE A 11 -0.15 -11.75 8.08
C ILE A 11 0.42 -10.50 7.41
N GLY A 12 1.42 -10.65 6.53
CA GLY A 12 2.02 -9.54 5.80
C GLY A 12 1.01 -8.80 4.91
N ALA A 13 0.21 -9.52 4.13
CA ALA A 13 -0.80 -8.91 3.25
C ALA A 13 -1.88 -8.17 4.05
N GLY A 14 -2.37 -8.75 5.15
CA GLY A 14 -3.35 -8.11 6.02
C GLY A 14 -2.78 -6.85 6.69
N LEU A 15 -1.57 -6.93 7.23
CA LEU A 15 -0.90 -5.80 7.87
C LEU A 15 -0.65 -4.64 6.91
N LEU A 16 -0.12 -4.92 5.71
CA LEU A 16 0.17 -3.89 4.72
C LEU A 16 -1.11 -3.31 4.12
N ALA A 17 -2.19 -4.09 3.99
CA ALA A 17 -3.50 -3.57 3.62
C ALA A 17 -4.06 -2.63 4.70
N LEU A 18 -3.92 -3.00 5.98
CA LEU A 18 -4.32 -2.17 7.12
C LEU A 18 -3.54 -0.85 7.17
N VAL A 19 -2.22 -0.91 7.00
CA VAL A 19 -1.37 0.28 6.89
C VAL A 19 -1.82 1.17 5.73
N ALA A 20 -2.03 0.58 4.55
CA ALA A 20 -2.44 1.33 3.38
C ALA A 20 -3.81 2.00 3.57
N GLY A 21 -4.76 1.31 4.20
CA GLY A 21 -6.06 1.87 4.56
C GLY A 21 -5.93 3.08 5.48
N CYS A 22 -5.09 2.98 6.52
CA CYS A 22 -4.82 4.06 7.46
C CYS A 22 -4.22 5.30 6.76
N ILE A 23 -3.15 5.11 5.98
CA ILE A 23 -2.51 6.20 5.23
C ILE A 23 -3.52 6.85 4.27
N ASN A 24 -4.34 6.05 3.61
CA ASN A 24 -5.32 6.55 2.65
C ASN A 24 -6.43 7.37 3.32
N ALA A 25 -6.89 6.96 4.50
CA ALA A 25 -7.88 7.72 5.28
C ALA A 25 -7.31 9.03 5.83
N VAL A 26 -6.09 9.01 6.38
CA VAL A 26 -5.42 10.24 6.85
C VAL A 26 -5.18 11.20 5.68
N GLY A 27 -4.67 10.69 4.56
CA GLY A 27 -4.50 11.48 3.34
C GLY A 27 -5.79 12.12 2.85
N TYR A 28 -6.89 11.36 2.87
CA TYR A 28 -8.22 11.87 2.55
C TYR A 28 -8.62 13.03 3.46
N LEU A 29 -8.46 12.87 4.78
CA LEU A 29 -8.86 13.87 5.75
C LEU A 29 -7.96 15.12 5.77
N CYS A 30 -6.67 14.97 5.46
CA CYS A 30 -5.73 16.10 5.36
C CYS A 30 -5.92 16.93 4.08
N PHE A 31 -6.17 16.29 2.94
CA PHE A 31 -6.06 16.94 1.62
C PHE A 31 -7.37 16.90 0.87
N ARG A 32 -8.12 18.01 0.92
CA ARG A 32 -9.31 18.26 0.09
C ARG A 32 -10.29 17.07 -0.01
N HIS A 33 -10.35 16.20 1.00
CA HIS A 33 -11.15 14.99 0.97
C HIS A 33 -10.75 14.02 -0.15
N GLN A 34 -9.45 13.74 -0.33
CA GLN A 34 -8.94 12.92 -1.44
C GLN A 34 -7.93 11.83 -1.02
N PRO A 35 -8.14 10.56 -1.43
CA PRO A 35 -7.29 9.47 -0.97
C PRO A 35 -5.96 9.38 -1.75
N ILE A 36 -4.84 9.20 -1.05
CA ILE A 36 -3.46 9.17 -1.62
C ILE A 36 -3.24 8.01 -2.60
N THR A 37 -3.86 6.86 -2.35
CA THR A 37 -3.59 5.61 -3.09
C THR A 37 -4.60 5.33 -4.19
N HIS A 38 -5.59 6.20 -4.35
CA HIS A 38 -6.70 6.05 -5.29
C HIS A 38 -6.36 6.68 -6.64
N LEU A 39 -5.37 6.11 -7.33
CA LEU A 39 -4.86 6.63 -8.61
C LEU A 39 -5.95 6.81 -9.67
N THR A 40 -6.99 5.98 -9.72
CA THR A 40 -8.12 6.18 -10.64
C THR A 40 -8.78 7.54 -10.41
N GLY A 41 -9.00 7.93 -9.14
CA GLY A 41 -9.57 9.22 -8.80
C GLY A 41 -8.59 10.37 -9.05
N THR A 42 -7.33 10.20 -8.67
CA THR A 42 -6.25 11.18 -8.94
C THR A 42 -6.11 11.46 -10.44
N SER A 43 -6.15 10.42 -11.29
CA SER A 43 -6.09 10.55 -12.75
C SER A 43 -7.33 11.24 -13.32
N THR A 44 -8.52 10.98 -12.77
CA THR A 44 -9.74 11.70 -13.17
C THR A 44 -9.62 13.19 -12.82
N GLN A 45 -9.13 13.51 -11.61
CA GLN A 45 -8.94 14.90 -11.19
C GLN A 45 -7.88 15.61 -12.04
N PHE A 46 -6.80 14.91 -12.42
CA PHE A 46 -5.83 15.43 -13.39
C PHE A 46 -6.50 15.73 -14.74
N GLY A 47 -7.32 14.81 -15.25
CA GLY A 47 -8.05 15.03 -16.51
C GLY A 47 -9.05 16.19 -16.47
N ILE A 48 -9.72 16.39 -15.33
CA ILE A 48 -10.63 17.53 -15.13
C ILE A 48 -9.85 18.84 -15.10
N ALA A 49 -8.76 18.91 -14.32
CA ALA A 49 -7.92 20.10 -14.23
C ALA A 49 -7.37 20.50 -15.62
N LEU A 50 -6.98 19.52 -16.43
CA LEU A 50 -6.47 19.76 -17.78
C LEU A 50 -7.55 20.34 -18.71
N ALA A 51 -8.80 19.92 -18.52
CA ALA A 51 -9.93 20.43 -19.28
C ALA A 51 -10.33 21.85 -18.85
N ASP A 52 -10.23 22.14 -17.55
CA ASP A 52 -10.58 23.44 -16.96
C ASP A 52 -9.47 24.49 -17.13
N GLY A 53 -8.27 24.08 -17.54
CA GLY A 53 -7.10 24.97 -17.70
C GLY A 53 -6.48 25.40 -16.38
N ASP A 54 -6.72 24.68 -15.29
CA ASP A 54 -6.12 24.93 -13.97
C ASP A 54 -4.69 24.37 -13.90
N ILE A 55 -3.73 25.19 -14.32
CA ILE A 55 -2.30 24.83 -14.36
C ILE A 55 -1.77 24.35 -12.99
N ALA A 56 -2.27 24.92 -11.89
CA ALA A 56 -1.82 24.57 -10.55
C ALA A 56 -2.40 23.22 -10.10
N GLY A 57 -3.69 22.99 -10.37
CA GLY A 57 -4.35 21.69 -10.17
C GLY A 57 -3.70 20.58 -11.02
N ASP A 58 -3.40 20.89 -12.29
CA ASP A 58 -2.73 19.99 -13.23
C ASP A 58 -1.40 19.47 -12.66
N LEU A 59 -0.56 20.40 -12.21
CA LEU A 59 0.76 20.04 -11.72
C LEU A 59 0.66 19.21 -10.43
N HIS A 60 -0.25 19.55 -9.51
CA HIS A 60 -0.40 18.81 -8.25
C HIS A 60 -0.83 17.36 -8.47
N TRP A 61 -1.83 17.11 -9.33
CA TRP A 61 -2.28 15.76 -9.63
C TRP A 61 -1.26 14.96 -10.41
N GLY A 62 -0.64 15.58 -11.41
CA GLY A 62 0.45 14.99 -12.18
C GLY A 62 1.63 14.58 -11.29
N LEU A 63 2.08 15.47 -10.39
CA LEU A 63 3.18 15.18 -9.46
C LEU A 63 2.84 14.07 -8.47
N THR A 64 1.59 13.98 -8.01
CA THR A 64 1.14 12.89 -7.13
C THR A 64 1.24 11.54 -7.84
N ILE A 65 0.78 11.46 -9.11
CA ILE A 65 0.86 10.24 -9.94
C ILE A 65 2.33 9.89 -10.21
N VAL A 66 3.14 10.86 -10.63
CA VAL A 66 4.57 10.65 -10.91
C VAL A 66 5.29 10.17 -9.65
N SER A 67 5.00 10.74 -8.49
CA SER A 67 5.62 10.33 -7.22
C SER A 67 5.28 8.88 -6.86
N PHE A 68 4.02 8.47 -7.03
CA PHE A 68 3.63 7.07 -6.87
C PHE A 68 4.42 6.16 -7.80
N VAL A 69 4.51 6.53 -9.09
CA VAL A 69 5.23 5.75 -10.10
C VAL A 69 6.71 5.66 -9.76
N VAL A 70 7.35 6.74 -9.32
CA VAL A 70 8.74 6.76 -8.87
C VAL A 70 8.94 5.81 -7.68
N GLY A 71 8.06 5.85 -6.68
CA GLY A 71 8.08 4.89 -5.56
C GLY A 71 7.98 3.44 -6.03
N ALA A 72 7.07 3.16 -6.97
CA ALA A 72 6.90 1.85 -7.56
C ALA A 72 8.14 1.40 -8.36
N MET A 73 8.76 2.31 -9.12
CA MET A 73 10.01 2.08 -9.86
C MET A 73 11.16 1.74 -8.91
N VAL A 74 11.31 2.48 -7.80
CA VAL A 74 12.32 2.23 -6.77
C VAL A 74 12.12 0.83 -6.16
N SER A 75 10.89 0.46 -5.82
CA SER A 75 10.60 -0.90 -5.35
C SER A 75 10.94 -1.96 -6.40
N GLY A 76 10.57 -1.75 -7.67
CA GLY A 76 10.87 -2.68 -8.77
C GLY A 76 12.38 -2.82 -9.04
N PHE A 77 13.15 -1.75 -8.86
CA PHE A 77 14.61 -1.79 -8.95
C PHE A 77 15.24 -2.57 -7.79
N ILE A 78 14.73 -2.39 -6.57
CA ILE A 78 15.23 -3.06 -5.38
C ILE A 78 14.83 -4.55 -5.40
N VAL A 79 13.55 -4.86 -5.56
CA VAL A 79 13.00 -6.22 -5.48
C VAL A 79 13.18 -6.92 -6.83
N LYS A 80 14.16 -7.83 -6.92
CA LYS A 80 14.37 -8.65 -8.12
C LYS A 80 13.20 -9.62 -8.32
N GLN A 81 12.73 -9.74 -9.57
CA GLN A 81 11.82 -10.80 -9.99
C GLN A 81 12.50 -12.16 -9.80
N GLY A 82 11.94 -12.99 -8.94
CA GLY A 82 12.52 -14.31 -8.68
C GLY A 82 11.86 -15.04 -7.51
N SER A 83 10.68 -15.60 -7.76
CA SER A 83 9.97 -16.55 -6.89
C SER A 83 9.51 -16.02 -5.52
N LEU A 84 8.54 -16.71 -4.92
CA LEU A 84 7.92 -16.47 -3.61
C LEU A 84 8.89 -16.66 -2.42
N GLN A 85 10.14 -16.21 -2.54
CA GLN A 85 11.18 -16.35 -1.52
C GLN A 85 11.37 -15.04 -0.77
N LEU A 86 11.35 -15.14 0.56
CA LEU A 86 11.70 -14.06 1.49
C LEU A 86 13.16 -13.62 1.27
N GLY A 87 13.33 -12.62 0.40
CA GLY A 87 14.62 -11.96 0.13
C GLY A 87 14.94 -10.84 1.12
N ARG A 88 16.24 -10.51 1.31
CA ARG A 88 16.69 -9.39 2.18
C ARG A 88 16.04 -8.05 1.84
N ARG A 89 15.59 -7.94 0.59
CA ARG A 89 15.20 -6.70 -0.05
C ARG A 89 13.82 -6.22 0.39
N TYR A 90 12.93 -7.12 0.81
CA TYR A 90 11.61 -6.75 1.34
C TYR A 90 11.72 -5.91 2.62
N GLY A 91 12.57 -6.31 3.57
CA GLY A 91 12.81 -5.51 4.78
C GLY A 91 13.37 -4.13 4.49
N PHE A 92 14.28 -4.04 3.51
CA PHE A 92 14.82 -2.76 3.09
C PHE A 92 13.75 -1.84 2.49
N VAL A 93 12.86 -2.38 1.66
CA VAL A 93 11.75 -1.61 1.10
C VAL A 93 10.79 -1.14 2.20
N LEU A 94 10.43 -1.99 3.16
CA LEU A 94 9.62 -1.59 4.33
C LEU A 94 10.29 -0.49 5.18
N MET A 95 11.60 -0.57 5.40
CA MET A 95 12.33 0.49 6.10
C MET A 95 12.33 1.81 5.29
N LEU A 96 12.47 1.73 3.97
CA LEU A 96 12.42 2.91 3.12
C LEU A 96 11.02 3.56 3.11
N GLU A 97 9.96 2.74 3.06
CA GLU A 97 8.58 3.20 3.22
C GLU A 97 8.39 3.94 4.55
N SER A 98 8.88 3.36 5.65
CA SER A 98 8.83 3.96 6.98
C SER A 98 9.49 5.35 7.02
N VAL A 99 10.70 5.47 6.44
CA VAL A 99 11.42 6.75 6.35
C VAL A 99 10.61 7.78 5.57
N LEU A 100 10.06 7.41 4.42
CA LEU A 100 9.24 8.32 3.61
C LEU A 100 8.00 8.79 4.37
N LEU A 101 7.30 7.90 5.09
CA LEU A 101 6.14 8.28 5.88
C LEU A 101 6.50 9.19 7.08
N PHE A 102 7.63 8.94 7.74
CA PHE A 102 8.14 9.84 8.79
C PHE A 102 8.53 11.21 8.25
N MET A 103 9.04 11.29 7.02
CA MET A 103 9.32 12.57 6.35
C MET A 103 8.04 13.29 5.91
N ALA A 104 7.04 12.54 5.45
CA ALA A 104 5.78 13.10 4.98
C ALA A 104 4.98 13.76 6.10
N ALA A 105 4.91 13.14 7.28
CA ALA A 105 4.09 13.63 8.39
C ALA A 105 4.34 15.11 8.79
N PRO A 106 5.57 15.57 9.07
CA PRO A 106 5.82 16.98 9.39
C PRO A 106 5.58 17.90 8.19
N MET A 107 5.88 17.47 6.97
CA MET A 107 5.59 18.28 5.77
C MET A 107 4.09 18.52 5.60
N ILE A 108 3.27 17.50 5.87
CA ILE A 108 1.79 17.60 5.84
C ILE A 108 1.31 18.54 6.95
N HIS A 109 1.92 18.47 8.15
CA HIS A 109 1.61 19.40 9.25
C HIS A 109 1.84 20.86 8.86
N ASP A 110 2.91 21.13 8.13
CA ASP A 110 3.28 22.47 7.66
C ASP A 110 2.48 22.89 6.39
N ALA A 111 1.42 22.16 6.03
CA ALA A 111 0.62 22.37 4.82
C ALA A 111 1.45 22.39 3.51
N ASN A 112 2.55 21.63 3.49
CA ASN A 112 3.42 21.51 2.32
C ASN A 112 3.03 20.28 1.48
N ASP A 113 2.59 20.53 0.25
CA ASP A 113 2.21 19.50 -0.74
C ASP A 113 3.32 18.46 -1.00
N LEU A 114 4.59 18.79 -0.77
CA LEU A 114 5.68 17.82 -0.83
C LEU A 114 5.45 16.62 0.07
N GLY A 115 4.81 16.81 1.24
CA GLY A 115 4.46 15.72 2.14
C GLY A 115 3.53 14.70 1.48
N LEU A 116 2.59 15.16 0.65
CA LEU A 116 1.69 14.31 -0.11
C LEU A 116 2.44 13.50 -1.18
N TYR A 117 3.36 14.15 -1.89
CA TYR A 117 4.17 13.50 -2.92
C TYR A 117 5.07 12.42 -2.31
N VAL A 118 5.69 12.71 -1.16
CA VAL A 118 6.50 11.75 -0.40
C VAL A 118 5.65 10.58 0.10
N ALA A 119 4.45 10.83 0.64
CA ALA A 119 3.52 9.78 1.05
C ALA A 119 3.03 8.94 -0.14
N SER A 120 2.75 9.57 -1.28
CA SER A 120 2.39 8.90 -2.53
C SER A 120 3.50 7.97 -3.02
N ALA A 121 4.76 8.42 -2.97
CA ALA A 121 5.92 7.58 -3.28
C ALA A 121 6.05 6.39 -2.31
N ALA A 122 5.81 6.59 -1.00
CA ALA A 122 5.80 5.51 -0.02
C ALA A 122 4.74 4.45 -0.36
N CYS A 123 3.52 4.88 -0.69
CA CYS A 123 2.45 3.97 -1.09
C CYS A 123 2.74 3.25 -2.42
N GLY A 124 3.32 3.93 -3.41
CA GLY A 124 3.75 3.32 -4.67
C GLY A 124 4.80 2.23 -4.46
N LEU A 125 5.74 2.50 -3.55
CA LEU A 125 6.78 1.57 -3.14
C LEU A 125 6.19 0.33 -2.43
N GLN A 126 5.27 0.49 -1.48
CA GLN A 126 4.58 -0.64 -0.83
C GLN A 126 3.80 -1.48 -1.84
N ASN A 127 3.03 -0.83 -2.71
CA ASN A 127 2.18 -1.50 -3.68
C ASN A 127 2.97 -2.33 -4.70
N ALA A 128 4.08 -1.78 -5.22
CA ALA A 128 4.96 -2.50 -6.13
C ALA A 128 5.67 -3.67 -5.43
N MET A 129 6.04 -3.51 -4.16
CA MET A 129 6.65 -4.58 -3.37
C MET A 129 5.70 -5.76 -3.19
N VAL A 130 4.45 -5.49 -2.76
CA VAL A 130 3.42 -6.53 -2.58
C VAL A 130 3.08 -7.19 -3.92
N SER A 131 2.98 -6.42 -5.00
CA SER A 131 2.70 -6.96 -6.33
C SER A 131 3.82 -7.88 -6.81
N THR A 132 5.08 -7.47 -6.65
CA THR A 132 6.24 -8.30 -7.03
C THR A 132 6.31 -9.57 -6.19
N TYR A 133 6.11 -9.44 -4.88
CA TYR A 133 6.10 -10.55 -3.93
C TYR A 133 5.03 -11.61 -4.27
N SER A 134 3.83 -11.16 -4.62
CA SER A 134 2.69 -12.03 -4.91
C SER A 134 2.68 -12.56 -6.36
N GLY A 135 3.66 -12.22 -7.19
CA GLY A 135 3.68 -12.59 -8.60
C GLY A 135 2.54 -11.92 -9.39
N ALA A 136 2.32 -10.63 -9.15
CA ALA A 136 1.25 -9.79 -9.67
C ALA A 136 -0.18 -10.18 -9.25
N THR A 137 -0.35 -11.15 -8.35
CA THR A 137 -1.69 -11.61 -7.92
C THR A 137 -2.35 -10.70 -6.89
N LEU A 138 -1.59 -9.98 -6.06
CA LEU A 138 -2.11 -9.15 -4.97
C LEU A 138 -1.64 -7.70 -5.06
N ARG A 139 -2.52 -6.78 -4.67
CA ARG A 139 -2.26 -5.35 -4.51
C ARG A 139 -3.00 -4.86 -3.27
N THR A 140 -2.36 -4.06 -2.42
CA THR A 140 -2.95 -3.63 -1.12
C THR A 140 -4.00 -2.53 -1.25
N THR A 141 -3.96 -1.71 -2.30
CA THR A 141 -4.84 -0.53 -2.45
C THR A 141 -5.76 -0.56 -3.67
N HIS A 142 -5.65 -1.58 -4.53
CA HIS A 142 -6.47 -1.72 -5.73
C HIS A 142 -7.86 -2.30 -5.40
N LEU A 143 -8.59 -1.60 -4.52
CA LEU A 143 -9.77 -2.11 -3.86
C LEU A 143 -10.95 -2.33 -4.83
N SER A 144 -11.11 -1.49 -5.86
CA SER A 144 -12.13 -1.68 -6.89
C SER A 144 -11.98 -3.03 -7.59
N GLY A 145 -10.76 -3.39 -8.00
CA GLY A 145 -10.50 -4.71 -8.60
C GLY A 145 -10.74 -5.86 -7.63
N ILE A 146 -10.40 -5.70 -6.34
CA ILE A 146 -10.66 -6.71 -5.32
C ILE A 146 -12.16 -6.97 -5.14
N PHE A 147 -12.98 -5.91 -5.11
CA PHE A 147 -14.43 -6.06 -5.04
C PHE A 147 -15.04 -6.66 -6.31
N THR A 148 -14.52 -6.29 -7.49
CA THR A 148 -14.92 -6.91 -8.76
C THR A 148 -14.61 -8.41 -8.76
N ASP A 149 -13.39 -8.79 -8.39
CA ASP A 149 -12.95 -10.18 -8.31
C ASP A 149 -13.81 -10.98 -7.31
N LEU A 150 -14.06 -10.41 -6.12
CA LEU A 150 -14.94 -11.01 -5.12
C LEU A 150 -16.34 -11.23 -5.68
N GLY A 151 -16.92 -10.23 -6.36
CA GLY A 151 -18.22 -10.34 -7.01
C GLY A 151 -18.27 -11.45 -8.07
N ILE A 152 -17.23 -11.54 -8.91
CA ILE A 152 -17.09 -12.60 -9.93
C ILE A 152 -17.04 -13.98 -9.26
N TYR A 153 -16.19 -14.16 -8.24
CA TYR A 153 -16.04 -15.45 -7.55
C TYR A 153 -17.31 -15.89 -6.83
N LEU A 154 -18.00 -14.96 -6.16
CA LEU A 154 -19.29 -15.25 -5.52
C LEU A 154 -20.35 -15.60 -6.58
N GLY A 155 -20.42 -14.86 -7.68
CA GLY A 155 -21.35 -15.14 -8.78
C GLY A 155 -21.10 -16.50 -9.44
N GLN A 156 -19.84 -16.87 -9.66
CA GLN A 156 -19.46 -18.20 -10.18
C GLN A 156 -19.90 -19.31 -9.22
N ARG A 157 -19.72 -19.13 -7.91
CA ARG A 157 -20.15 -20.11 -6.91
C ARG A 157 -21.66 -20.27 -6.86
N LEU A 158 -22.41 -19.17 -6.96
CA LEU A 158 -23.88 -19.18 -7.02
C LEU A 158 -24.38 -19.94 -8.26
N ARG A 159 -23.60 -19.98 -9.34
CA ARG A 159 -23.86 -20.79 -10.54
C ARG A 159 -23.43 -22.25 -10.44
N GLY A 160 -22.87 -22.67 -9.29
CA GLY A 160 -22.36 -24.03 -9.09
C GLY A 160 -21.01 -24.32 -9.76
N LEU A 161 -20.28 -23.30 -10.21
CA LEU A 161 -18.94 -23.47 -10.77
C LEU A 161 -17.91 -23.67 -9.65
N GLU A 162 -16.88 -24.47 -9.94
CA GLU A 162 -15.74 -24.62 -9.03
C GLU A 162 -14.94 -23.31 -8.96
N VAL A 163 -14.81 -22.76 -7.76
CA VAL A 163 -14.07 -21.54 -7.49
C VAL A 163 -12.99 -21.82 -6.45
N ASP A 164 -11.79 -21.33 -6.71
CA ASP A 164 -10.70 -21.39 -5.75
C ASP A 164 -10.99 -20.49 -4.54
N MET A 165 -11.39 -21.11 -3.43
CA MET A 165 -11.73 -20.42 -2.19
C MET A 165 -10.58 -19.56 -1.67
N LEU A 166 -9.32 -19.90 -1.97
CA LEU A 166 -8.17 -19.08 -1.58
C LEU A 166 -8.33 -17.64 -2.08
N ARG A 167 -8.81 -17.46 -3.31
CA ARG A 167 -8.97 -16.13 -3.93
C ARG A 167 -10.02 -15.29 -3.22
N ILE A 168 -11.15 -15.90 -2.83
CA ILE A 168 -12.20 -15.24 -2.04
C ILE A 168 -11.63 -14.80 -0.69
N HIS A 169 -10.95 -15.70 0.02
CA HIS A 169 -10.38 -15.37 1.33
C HIS A 169 -9.34 -14.25 1.24
N VAL A 170 -8.52 -14.21 0.19
CA VAL A 170 -7.56 -13.11 0.02
C VAL A 170 -8.27 -11.78 -0.28
N CYS A 171 -9.31 -11.79 -1.12
CA CYS A 171 -10.10 -10.58 -1.37
C CYS A 171 -10.71 -10.04 -0.07
N LEU A 172 -11.33 -10.92 0.73
CA LEU A 172 -11.91 -10.55 2.02
C LEU A 172 -10.86 -10.06 3.01
N LEU A 173 -9.68 -10.70 3.06
CA LEU A 173 -8.60 -10.31 3.94
C LEU A 173 -8.09 -8.90 3.58
N VAL A 174 -7.76 -8.65 2.32
CA VAL A 174 -7.21 -7.36 1.89
C VAL A 174 -8.26 -6.26 2.04
N ALA A 175 -9.49 -6.49 1.57
CA ALA A 175 -10.57 -5.49 1.69
C ALA A 175 -10.94 -5.21 3.16
N GLY A 176 -11.07 -6.26 3.98
CA GLY A 176 -11.42 -6.13 5.39
C GLY A 176 -10.34 -5.39 6.18
N HIS A 177 -9.07 -5.74 5.98
CA HIS A 177 -7.96 -5.05 6.66
C HIS A 177 -7.79 -3.62 6.17
N PHE A 178 -7.95 -3.36 4.87
CA PHE A 178 -7.91 -1.99 4.34
C PHE A 178 -9.02 -1.12 4.95
N ILE A 179 -10.27 -1.61 4.99
CA ILE A 179 -11.38 -0.88 5.61
C ILE A 179 -11.12 -0.68 7.10
N LEU A 180 -10.67 -1.70 7.83
CA LEU A 180 -10.31 -1.58 9.23
C LEU A 180 -9.22 -0.53 9.44
N GLY A 181 -8.18 -0.55 8.61
CA GLY A 181 -7.11 0.43 8.62
C GLY A 181 -7.61 1.85 8.36
N ALA A 182 -8.50 2.04 7.39
CA ALA A 182 -9.11 3.33 7.10
C ALA A 182 -9.96 3.83 8.27
N THR A 183 -10.75 2.96 8.90
CA THR A 183 -11.53 3.28 10.11
C THR A 183 -10.62 3.69 11.26
N LEU A 184 -9.56 2.91 11.54
CA LEU A 184 -8.60 3.23 12.60
C LEU A 184 -7.83 4.52 12.29
N GLY A 185 -7.48 4.76 11.03
CA GLY A 185 -6.83 5.99 10.58
C GLY A 185 -7.74 7.21 10.79
N ALA A 186 -9.02 7.11 10.45
CA ALA A 186 -9.99 8.19 10.66
C ALA A 186 -10.24 8.46 12.17
N ILE A 187 -10.39 7.41 12.99
CA ILE A 187 -10.52 7.55 14.45
C ILE A 187 -9.25 8.18 15.03
N GLY A 188 -8.07 7.71 14.62
CA GLY A 188 -6.79 8.29 15.01
C GLY A 188 -6.71 9.76 14.63
N TYR A 189 -7.18 10.11 13.43
CA TYR A 189 -7.07 11.48 12.90
C TYR A 189 -7.89 12.45 13.75
N ALA A 190 -9.04 12.03 14.25
CA ALA A 190 -9.85 12.84 15.16
C ALA A 190 -9.09 13.27 16.43
N HIS A 191 -8.10 12.49 16.88
CA HIS A 191 -7.34 12.76 18.11
C HIS A 191 -5.92 13.29 17.87
N LEU A 192 -5.26 12.83 16.81
CA LEU A 192 -3.84 13.09 16.55
C LEU A 192 -3.60 13.85 15.24
N GLN A 193 -4.66 14.15 14.48
CA GLN A 193 -4.59 14.80 13.16
C GLN A 193 -3.60 14.06 12.22
N GLU A 194 -2.78 14.77 11.45
CA GLU A 194 -1.80 14.20 10.53
C GLU A 194 -0.72 13.35 11.23
N ARG A 195 -0.49 13.54 12.54
CA ARG A 195 0.50 12.77 13.31
C ARG A 195 0.17 11.28 13.39
N VAL A 196 -1.07 10.89 13.08
CA VAL A 196 -1.45 9.48 12.94
C VAL A 196 -0.54 8.75 11.96
N LEU A 197 -0.01 9.41 10.93
CA LEU A 197 0.91 8.82 9.95
C LEU A 197 2.20 8.27 10.58
N MET A 198 2.57 8.73 11.78
CA MET A 198 3.69 8.16 12.54
C MET A 198 3.43 6.71 12.97
N ILE A 199 2.17 6.32 13.17
CA ILE A 199 1.78 4.95 13.55
C ILE A 199 2.06 3.95 12.42
N PRO A 200 1.53 4.10 11.18
CA PRO A 200 1.88 3.23 10.07
C PRO A 200 3.39 3.31 9.75
N ALA A 201 4.01 4.49 9.83
CA ALA A 201 5.45 4.64 9.64
C ALA A 201 6.25 3.76 10.61
N ALA A 202 5.96 3.84 11.92
CA ALA A 202 6.61 3.04 12.94
C ALA A 202 6.34 1.53 12.77
N LEU A 203 5.10 1.17 12.43
CA LEU A 203 4.68 -0.22 12.27
C LEU A 203 5.42 -0.91 11.11
N VAL A 204 5.44 -0.28 9.94
CA VAL A 204 6.15 -0.80 8.76
C VAL A 204 7.66 -0.84 9.02
N GLY A 205 8.21 0.19 9.69
CA GLY A 205 9.62 0.23 10.09
C GLY A 205 9.99 -0.90 11.03
N ALA A 206 9.18 -1.17 12.06
CA ALA A 206 9.37 -2.27 13.00
C ALA A 206 9.30 -3.63 12.31
N VAL A 207 8.38 -3.82 11.36
CA VAL A 207 8.28 -5.05 10.57
C VAL A 207 9.51 -5.22 9.67
N GLY A 208 9.93 -4.14 8.99
CA GLY A 208 11.12 -4.13 8.15
C GLY A 208 12.40 -4.46 8.92
N LEU A 209 12.59 -3.83 10.08
CA LEU A 209 13.72 -4.08 10.98
C LEU A 209 13.67 -5.49 11.56
N GLY A 210 12.52 -5.91 12.10
CA GLY A 210 12.33 -7.24 12.66
C GLY A 210 12.61 -8.34 11.64
N TYR A 211 12.17 -8.14 10.39
CA TYR A 211 12.48 -9.05 9.30
C TYR A 211 13.99 -9.06 8.94
N ALA A 212 14.65 -7.90 8.92
CA ALA A 212 16.08 -7.81 8.69
C ALA A 212 16.89 -8.53 9.78
N VAL A 213 16.53 -8.31 11.05
CA VAL A 213 17.15 -8.95 12.22
C VAL A 213 16.91 -10.45 12.23
N TYR A 214 15.67 -10.89 12.05
CA TYR A 214 15.30 -12.32 11.98
C TYR A 214 16.14 -13.04 10.93
N ARG A 215 16.29 -12.44 9.75
CA ARG A 215 17.11 -12.99 8.68
C ARG A 215 18.60 -13.04 9.04
N GLN A 216 19.13 -11.97 9.62
CA GLN A 216 20.55 -11.89 9.98
C GLN A 216 20.94 -12.90 11.07
N LEU A 217 20.02 -13.18 12.01
CA LEU A 217 20.26 -14.11 13.12
C LEU A 217 19.98 -15.58 12.76
N PHE A 218 18.93 -15.86 11.98
CA PHE A 218 18.46 -17.24 11.76
C PHE A 218 18.82 -17.81 10.38
N LEU A 219 18.85 -17.01 9.30
CA LEU A 219 19.15 -17.53 7.96
C LEU A 219 20.64 -17.55 7.63
N ARG A 220 21.48 -16.79 8.36
CA ARG A 220 22.94 -16.84 8.24
C ARG A 220 23.54 -18.12 8.86
N LYS A 221 22.81 -18.78 9.76
CA LYS A 221 23.21 -20.04 10.42
C LYS A 221 22.95 -21.31 9.58
N GLN A 222 22.25 -21.22 8.45
CA GLN A 222 21.99 -22.36 7.56
C GLN A 222 22.95 -22.44 6.35
N GLN A 223 23.97 -21.57 6.30
CA GLN A 223 24.99 -21.54 5.24
C GLN A 223 26.41 -21.78 5.75
N ILE A 224 26.57 -22.24 7.00
CA ILE A 224 27.82 -22.70 7.61
C ILE A 224 27.59 -24.13 8.08
#